data_AF-A0A956LDG9-F1
#
_entry.id   AF-A0A956LDG9-F1
#
_cell.length_a   1.000
_cell.length_b   1.000
_cell.length_c   1.000
_cell.angle_alpha   90.00
_cell.angle_beta   90.00
_cell.angle_gamma   90.00
#
_symmetry.space_group_name_H-M   'P 1'
#
loop_
_entity.id
_entity.type
_entity.pdbx_description
1 polymer ?
#
loop_
_entity_poly.entity_id
_entity_poly.type
_entity_poly.pdbx_seq_one_letter_code
_entity_poly.pdbx_strand_id
1 'polypeptide(L)'
;MAVYRCIRDCERLVSVSGTGQANPVALHDTEGFATEYYRCSRCGTYVCDRCATKEPVIREGSPCATCGQPLSQGGFPAVGGAQVVPLTTKTPASKAPPVPDPVPADEQSSWTGSLTLLATSVEAARDAGRWTQAEDFGALAAAMLSRAGLRVSVQELPDLLEFARRFDSWGLPNQGSDFADAVAELAASRGEDELARASAELAVSFRQRSAPSASATRRAARPPTPARSLLECRLLAQARGLPHKHQQRVIVEDGDDLLVTIRPDSFFRGPEVVFRFRVRRADHAATVSPLRLTPDGATSQLLDPGELLAVSEEFAKGSTKIDGKPQGAALRELWAIETAAACLDGIIAAFPPDADQLTADAMRTNLGRETFVKQMSRFSRGRIGAIGRVYRKIADDFRAYAVAQGFLRPEDIPTA
;
A
#
# COMPACT_ATOMS: atom_id res chain seq x y z
N MET A 1 1.70 -15.99 -2.38
CA MET A 1 0.36 -16.50 -2.03
C MET A 1 -0.02 -17.53 -3.06
N ALA A 2 -0.63 -18.63 -2.64
CA ALA A 2 -1.09 -19.65 -3.58
C ALA A 2 -2.53 -19.34 -4.00
N VAL A 3 -2.87 -19.66 -5.24
CA VAL A 3 -4.22 -19.53 -5.78
C VAL A 3 -4.64 -20.90 -6.29
N TYR A 4 -5.82 -21.36 -5.87
CA TYR A 4 -6.36 -22.67 -6.21
C TYR A 4 -7.71 -22.51 -6.89
N ARG A 5 -8.06 -23.46 -7.76
CA ARG A 5 -9.41 -23.54 -8.32
C ARG A 5 -10.37 -24.23 -7.34
N CYS A 6 -11.63 -23.85 -7.38
CA CYS A 6 -12.68 -24.57 -6.68
C CYS A 6 -12.87 -25.96 -7.32
N ILE A 7 -12.93 -27.01 -6.50
CA ILE A 7 -13.14 -28.40 -6.93
C ILE A 7 -14.47 -28.64 -7.65
N ARG A 8 -15.46 -27.78 -7.42
CA ARG A 8 -16.78 -27.84 -8.08
C ARG A 8 -16.78 -27.21 -9.47
N ASP A 9 -15.60 -26.92 -10.01
CA ASP A 9 -15.37 -26.39 -11.35
C ASP A 9 -16.16 -25.10 -11.65
N CYS A 10 -16.32 -24.26 -10.62
CA CYS A 10 -16.78 -22.90 -10.82
C CYS A 10 -15.62 -21.98 -11.17
N GLU A 11 -15.90 -20.85 -11.80
CA GLU A 11 -14.90 -19.86 -12.21
C GLU A 11 -14.19 -19.16 -11.03
N ARG A 12 -14.69 -19.29 -9.79
CA ARG A 12 -14.07 -18.67 -8.60
C ARG A 12 -12.76 -19.36 -8.18
N LEU A 13 -11.82 -18.52 -7.79
CA LEU A 13 -10.51 -18.89 -7.26
C LEU A 13 -10.48 -18.78 -5.72
N VAL A 14 -9.64 -19.58 -5.07
CA VAL A 14 -9.38 -19.57 -3.63
C VAL A 14 -7.95 -19.13 -3.40
N SER A 15 -7.74 -17.98 -2.75
CA SER A 15 -6.40 -17.51 -2.41
C SER A 15 -6.04 -17.89 -0.98
N VAL A 16 -4.90 -18.57 -0.81
CA VAL A 16 -4.38 -18.99 0.49
C VAL A 16 -3.05 -18.29 0.76
N SER A 17 -2.95 -17.64 1.91
CA SER A 17 -1.76 -16.93 2.35
C SER A 17 -1.19 -17.58 3.61
N GLY A 18 0.08 -17.98 3.55
CA GLY A 18 0.81 -18.47 4.73
C GLY A 18 1.31 -17.35 5.65
N THR A 19 1.24 -16.08 5.21
CA THR A 19 1.79 -14.93 5.95
C THR A 19 0.75 -14.16 6.75
N GLY A 20 -0.51 -14.63 6.78
CA GLY A 20 -1.61 -13.93 7.45
C GLY A 20 -2.13 -12.68 6.71
N GLN A 21 -1.46 -12.23 5.64
CA GLN A 21 -1.91 -11.11 4.82
C GLN A 21 -2.83 -11.59 3.69
N ALA A 22 -3.96 -10.91 3.50
CA ALA A 22 -4.89 -11.18 2.41
C ALA A 22 -4.27 -10.83 1.04
N ASN A 23 -4.71 -11.53 -0.01
CA ASN A 23 -4.30 -11.22 -1.37
C ASN A 23 -4.97 -9.91 -1.83
N PRO A 24 -4.21 -8.85 -2.18
CA PRO A 24 -4.79 -7.57 -2.56
C PRO A 24 -5.69 -7.68 -3.80
N VAL A 25 -5.40 -8.59 -4.74
CA VAL A 25 -6.26 -8.82 -5.91
C VAL A 25 -7.59 -9.44 -5.46
N ALA A 26 -7.56 -10.44 -4.58
CA ALA A 26 -8.77 -11.07 -4.05
C ALA A 26 -9.61 -10.12 -3.19
N LEU A 27 -8.98 -9.13 -2.53
CA LEU A 27 -9.69 -8.08 -1.79
C LEU A 27 -10.48 -7.14 -2.70
N HIS A 28 -9.99 -6.91 -3.93
CA HIS A 28 -10.62 -6.01 -4.89
C HIS A 28 -11.55 -6.72 -5.88
N ASP A 29 -11.38 -8.03 -6.08
CA ASP A 29 -12.19 -8.87 -6.96
C ASP A 29 -12.93 -9.97 -6.16
N THR A 30 -13.97 -9.57 -5.43
CA THR A 30 -14.81 -10.49 -4.66
C THR A 30 -15.71 -11.38 -5.53
N GLU A 31 -15.79 -11.12 -6.84
CA GLU A 31 -16.56 -11.92 -7.80
C GLU A 31 -15.73 -13.07 -8.37
N GLY A 32 -14.46 -12.82 -8.68
CA GLY A 32 -13.48 -13.82 -9.13
C GLY A 32 -12.87 -14.65 -7.99
N PHE A 33 -12.83 -14.13 -6.76
CA PHE A 33 -12.26 -14.83 -5.60
C PHE A 33 -13.28 -15.15 -4.51
N ALA A 34 -13.13 -16.32 -3.89
CA ALA A 34 -13.89 -16.74 -2.72
C ALA A 34 -13.55 -15.88 -1.49
N THR A 35 -14.56 -15.41 -0.75
CA THR A 35 -14.34 -14.69 0.53
C THR A 35 -14.13 -15.67 1.68
N GLU A 36 -14.81 -16.82 1.62
CA GLU A 36 -14.59 -17.97 2.49
C GLU A 36 -14.34 -19.22 1.67
N TYR A 37 -13.63 -20.19 2.25
CA TYR A 37 -13.38 -21.47 1.59
C TYR A 37 -13.27 -22.60 2.61
N TYR A 38 -13.42 -23.82 2.10
CA TYR A 38 -13.21 -25.06 2.83
C TYR A 38 -12.06 -25.85 2.20
N ARG A 39 -11.26 -26.54 3.02
CA ARG A 39 -10.12 -27.35 2.58
C ARG A 39 -10.25 -28.78 3.07
N CYS A 40 -10.00 -29.74 2.18
CA CYS A 40 -9.83 -31.14 2.57
C CYS A 40 -8.42 -31.37 3.15
N SER A 41 -8.33 -31.85 4.39
CA SER A 41 -7.05 -32.10 5.06
C SER A 41 -6.24 -33.23 4.40
N ARG A 42 -6.90 -34.17 3.71
CA ARG A 42 -6.25 -35.33 3.09
C ARG A 42 -5.74 -35.06 1.68
N CYS A 43 -6.59 -34.57 0.77
CA CYS A 43 -6.19 -34.35 -0.63
C CYS A 43 -5.88 -32.88 -0.96
N GLY A 44 -6.09 -31.96 -0.02
CA GLY A 44 -5.73 -30.54 -0.19
C GLY A 44 -6.63 -29.76 -1.15
N THR A 45 -7.75 -30.32 -1.61
CA THR A 45 -8.69 -29.61 -2.51
C THR A 45 -9.50 -28.56 -1.78
N TYR A 46 -9.99 -27.56 -2.52
CA TYR A 46 -10.68 -26.38 -2.00
C TYR A 46 -12.10 -26.24 -2.56
N VAL A 47 -13.03 -25.75 -1.73
CA VAL A 47 -14.41 -25.40 -2.12
C VAL A 47 -14.67 -23.93 -1.75
N CYS A 48 -15.18 -23.12 -2.67
CA CYS A 48 -15.54 -21.72 -2.39
C CYS A 48 -16.89 -21.59 -1.66
N ASP A 49 -17.05 -20.51 -0.89
CA ASP A 49 -18.30 -19.98 -0.31
C ASP A 49 -19.55 -20.15 -1.19
N ARG A 50 -19.48 -19.82 -2.48
CA ARG A 50 -20.61 -19.84 -3.40
C ARG A 50 -21.02 -21.26 -3.79
N CYS A 51 -20.05 -22.14 -4.00
CA CYS A 51 -20.35 -23.56 -4.21
C CYS A 51 -20.83 -24.21 -2.91
N ALA A 52 -20.33 -23.75 -1.76
CA ALA A 52 -20.76 -24.25 -0.47
C ALA A 52 -22.22 -23.89 -0.15
N THR A 53 -22.71 -22.75 -0.64
CA THR A 53 -24.10 -22.28 -0.41
C THR A 53 -25.11 -22.84 -1.42
N LYS A 54 -24.69 -23.21 -2.64
CA LYS A 54 -25.57 -23.78 -3.68
C LYS A 54 -26.09 -25.18 -3.34
N GLU A 55 -25.35 -25.95 -2.57
CA GLU A 55 -25.80 -27.23 -2.01
C GLU A 55 -26.20 -27.00 -0.55
N PRO A 56 -27.38 -27.45 -0.08
CA PRO A 56 -27.80 -27.22 1.30
C PRO A 56 -26.93 -27.88 2.39
N VAL A 57 -25.75 -28.44 2.07
CA VAL A 57 -25.01 -29.37 2.95
C VAL A 57 -23.48 -29.27 2.83
N ILE A 58 -22.87 -28.21 2.30
CA ILE A 58 -21.41 -28.03 2.45
C ILE A 58 -21.14 -27.11 3.64
N ARG A 59 -20.78 -27.73 4.76
CA ARG A 59 -20.35 -27.09 6.00
C ARG A 59 -19.04 -27.75 6.43
N GLU A 60 -18.44 -27.25 7.50
CA GLU A 60 -17.39 -27.99 8.19
C GLU A 60 -17.87 -29.42 8.52
N GLY A 61 -17.05 -30.41 8.19
CA GLY A 61 -17.39 -31.83 8.31
C GLY A 61 -17.97 -32.48 7.05
N SER A 62 -18.41 -31.72 6.05
CA SER A 62 -18.98 -32.29 4.82
C SER A 62 -17.95 -33.10 4.03
N PRO A 63 -18.34 -34.21 3.38
CA PRO A 63 -17.39 -35.08 2.69
C PRO A 63 -16.81 -34.41 1.44
N CYS A 64 -15.48 -34.47 1.28
CA CYS A 64 -14.77 -33.99 0.11
C CYS A 64 -15.17 -34.78 -1.14
N ALA A 65 -15.52 -34.09 -2.23
CA ALA A 65 -15.92 -34.71 -3.50
C ALA A 65 -14.83 -35.58 -4.15
N THR A 66 -13.54 -35.36 -3.84
CA THR A 66 -12.44 -36.18 -4.37
C THR A 66 -12.17 -37.43 -3.54
N CYS A 67 -12.13 -37.32 -2.21
CA CYS A 67 -11.59 -38.39 -1.36
C CYS A 67 -12.48 -38.78 -0.17
N GLY A 68 -13.68 -38.22 -0.05
CA GLY A 68 -14.66 -38.52 0.99
C GLY A 68 -14.33 -38.05 2.41
N GLN A 69 -13.15 -37.46 2.65
CA GLN A 69 -12.76 -36.95 3.98
C GLN A 69 -13.47 -35.64 4.33
N PRO A 70 -13.70 -35.36 5.63
CA PRO A 70 -14.37 -34.13 6.04
C PRO A 70 -13.59 -32.89 5.61
N LEU A 71 -14.33 -31.90 5.12
CA LEU A 71 -13.83 -30.56 4.83
C LEU A 71 -13.71 -29.77 6.13
N SER A 72 -12.64 -29.00 6.26
CA SER A 72 -12.43 -28.03 7.36
C SER A 72 -12.60 -26.62 6.83
N GLN A 73 -13.24 -25.73 7.59
CA GLN A 73 -13.34 -24.33 7.18
C GLN A 73 -11.94 -23.71 7.24
N GLY A 74 -11.54 -23.05 6.16
CA GLY A 74 -10.26 -22.36 6.07
C GLY A 74 -10.24 -21.09 6.91
N GLY A 75 -10.25 -21.23 8.24
CA GLY A 75 -9.85 -20.15 9.14
C GLY A 75 -8.34 -20.02 9.16
N PHE A 76 -7.82 -18.80 9.35
CA PHE A 76 -6.42 -18.61 9.69
C PHE A 76 -6.08 -19.54 10.86
N PRO A 77 -5.11 -20.48 10.75
CA PRO A 77 -4.70 -21.23 11.91
C PRO A 77 -4.18 -20.22 12.93
N ALA A 78 -4.81 -20.19 14.11
CA ALA A 78 -4.18 -19.60 15.28
C ALA A 78 -2.79 -20.23 15.37
N VAL A 79 -1.75 -19.39 15.38
CA VAL A 79 -0.36 -19.82 15.45
C VAL A 79 -0.19 -20.68 16.70
N GLY A 80 -0.19 -21.99 16.51
CA GLY A 80 -0.15 -22.98 17.56
C GLY A 80 0.29 -24.33 16.99
N GLY A 81 1.62 -24.50 16.92
CA GLY A 81 2.39 -25.72 16.72
C GLY A 81 1.73 -26.92 16.02
N ALA A 82 2.16 -27.21 14.79
CA ALA A 82 2.12 -28.56 14.25
C ALA A 82 3.49 -28.92 13.67
N GLN A 83 4.06 -30.00 14.21
CA GLN A 83 5.35 -30.58 13.85
C GLN A 83 5.36 -31.06 12.40
N VAL A 84 6.49 -30.83 11.73
CA VAL A 84 6.86 -31.49 10.47
C VAL A 84 7.29 -32.91 10.81
N VAL A 85 6.48 -33.92 10.43
CA VAL A 85 6.90 -35.33 10.44
C VAL A 85 7.30 -35.70 9.00
N PRO A 86 8.54 -36.15 8.74
CA PRO A 86 8.91 -36.67 7.44
C PRO A 86 8.48 -38.15 7.37
N LEU A 87 7.64 -38.50 6.40
CA LEU A 87 7.33 -39.90 6.09
C LEU A 87 8.14 -40.34 4.87
N THR A 88 9.15 -41.17 5.14
CA THR A 88 9.81 -42.06 4.18
C THR A 88 8.81 -43.10 3.67
N THR A 89 8.70 -43.24 2.35
CA THR A 89 7.83 -44.23 1.70
C THR A 89 8.59 -45.52 1.39
N LYS A 90 8.04 -46.65 1.83
CA LYS A 90 8.17 -47.95 1.16
C LYS A 90 6.81 -48.62 1.11
N THR A 91 6.66 -49.48 0.10
CA THR A 91 5.61 -50.51 -0.15
C THR A 91 4.40 -50.06 -1.02
N PRO A 92 3.71 -50.99 -1.71
CA PRO A 92 4.12 -51.69 -2.95
C PRO A 92 3.17 -51.43 -4.13
N ALA A 93 3.55 -51.98 -5.29
CA ALA A 93 2.90 -51.87 -6.59
C ALA A 93 1.40 -52.26 -6.62
N SER A 94 0.59 -51.37 -7.17
CA SER A 94 -0.65 -51.71 -7.89
C SER A 94 -0.78 -50.77 -9.09
N LYS A 95 -1.14 -51.34 -10.24
CA LYS A 95 -1.13 -50.70 -11.57
C LYS A 95 -2.03 -49.45 -11.60
N ALA A 96 -1.41 -48.29 -11.76
CA ALA A 96 -2.07 -47.05 -12.14
C ALA A 96 -2.25 -46.98 -13.67
N PRO A 97 -3.32 -46.33 -14.17
CA PRO A 97 -3.42 -45.92 -15.57
C PRO A 97 -2.24 -45.00 -15.93
N PRO A 98 -1.84 -44.92 -17.22
CA PRO A 98 -0.65 -44.15 -17.62
C PRO A 98 -0.78 -42.71 -17.12
N VAL A 99 0.22 -42.32 -16.33
CA VAL A 99 0.48 -40.93 -15.97
C VAL A 99 0.59 -40.16 -17.29
N PRO A 100 -0.22 -39.12 -17.54
CA PRO A 100 0.03 -38.25 -18.69
C PRO A 100 1.46 -37.72 -18.57
N ASP A 101 2.21 -37.77 -19.66
CA ASP A 101 3.59 -37.29 -19.70
C ASP A 101 3.69 -35.92 -19.02
N PRO A 102 4.79 -35.63 -18.28
CA PRO A 102 5.01 -34.29 -17.76
C PRO A 102 4.85 -33.31 -18.90
N VAL A 103 3.94 -32.34 -18.73
CA VAL A 103 3.80 -31.20 -19.65
C VAL A 103 5.21 -30.62 -19.83
N PRO A 104 5.71 -30.51 -21.07
CA PRO A 104 7.06 -30.01 -21.30
C PRO A 104 7.21 -28.63 -20.66
N ALA A 105 8.44 -28.26 -20.29
CA ALA A 105 8.81 -26.97 -19.72
C ALA A 105 8.57 -25.76 -20.66
N ASP A 106 7.77 -25.96 -21.70
CA ASP A 106 7.45 -25.04 -22.79
C ASP A 106 6.15 -24.25 -22.52
N GLU A 107 5.42 -24.52 -21.42
CA GLU A 107 4.53 -23.51 -20.83
C GLU A 107 5.34 -22.46 -20.04
N GLN A 108 6.38 -21.93 -20.68
CA GLN A 108 6.87 -20.60 -20.37
C GLN A 108 5.68 -19.66 -20.52
N SER A 109 5.16 -19.21 -19.38
CA SER A 109 4.16 -18.14 -19.32
C SER A 109 4.79 -16.95 -20.03
N SER A 110 4.46 -16.78 -21.32
CA SER A 110 5.23 -15.88 -22.16
C SER A 110 5.09 -14.47 -21.58
N TRP A 111 6.23 -13.87 -21.29
CA TRP A 111 6.29 -12.56 -20.67
C TRP A 111 5.57 -11.51 -21.55
N THR A 112 5.59 -11.75 -22.85
CA THR A 112 4.80 -11.09 -23.90
C THR A 112 3.29 -11.10 -23.66
N GLY A 113 2.70 -12.17 -23.12
CA GLY A 113 1.27 -12.21 -22.81
C GLY A 113 0.88 -11.22 -21.70
N SER A 114 1.72 -11.12 -20.67
CA SER A 114 1.51 -10.17 -19.56
C SER A 114 1.68 -8.72 -20.01
N LEU A 115 2.69 -8.44 -20.84
CA LEU A 115 2.90 -7.10 -21.40
C LEU A 115 1.79 -6.71 -22.36
N THR A 116 1.27 -7.65 -23.15
CA THR A 116 0.11 -7.41 -24.03
C THR A 116 -1.11 -6.99 -23.22
N LEU A 117 -1.40 -7.68 -22.11
CA LEU A 117 -2.50 -7.31 -21.22
C LEU A 117 -2.32 -5.91 -20.61
N LEU A 118 -1.09 -5.57 -20.20
CA LEU A 118 -0.78 -4.23 -19.69
C LEU A 118 -0.94 -3.14 -20.75
N ALA A 119 -0.45 -3.37 -21.98
CA ALA A 119 -0.65 -2.45 -23.10
C ALA A 119 -2.14 -2.18 -23.35
N THR A 120 -2.96 -3.23 -23.43
CA THR A 120 -4.42 -3.08 -23.60
C THR A 120 -5.04 -2.31 -22.44
N SER A 121 -4.54 -2.50 -21.22
CA SER A 121 -5.01 -1.79 -20.03
C SER A 121 -4.62 -0.31 -20.03
N VAL A 122 -3.41 0.03 -20.46
CA VAL A 122 -2.94 1.41 -20.66
C VAL A 122 -3.82 2.11 -21.71
N GLU A 123 -4.05 1.47 -22.85
CA GLU A 123 -4.86 2.01 -23.95
C GLU A 123 -6.30 2.24 -23.51
N ALA A 124 -6.92 1.24 -22.87
CA ALA A 124 -8.29 1.37 -22.35
C ALA A 124 -8.42 2.47 -21.28
N ALA A 125 -7.42 2.65 -20.41
CA ALA A 125 -7.41 3.72 -19.41
C ALA A 125 -7.25 5.10 -20.07
N ARG A 126 -6.34 5.22 -21.04
CA ARG A 126 -6.08 6.45 -21.82
C ARG A 126 -7.32 6.88 -22.60
N ASP A 127 -7.93 5.96 -23.35
CA ASP A 127 -9.07 6.24 -24.21
C ASP A 127 -10.32 6.64 -23.38
N ALA A 128 -10.39 6.19 -22.12
CA ALA A 128 -11.38 6.62 -21.14
C ALA A 128 -11.03 7.94 -20.41
N GLY A 129 -9.91 8.60 -20.75
CA GLY A 129 -9.43 9.82 -20.08
C GLY A 129 -8.89 9.61 -18.67
N ARG A 130 -8.67 8.36 -18.23
CA ARG A 130 -8.17 8.00 -16.89
C ARG A 130 -6.64 7.97 -16.85
N TRP A 131 -6.02 9.14 -17.06
CA TRP A 131 -4.57 9.28 -17.22
C TRP A 131 -3.74 8.72 -16.05
N THR A 132 -4.13 8.96 -14.80
CA THR A 132 -3.41 8.41 -13.64
C THR A 132 -3.42 6.87 -13.63
N GLN A 133 -4.52 6.25 -14.04
CA GLN A 133 -4.59 4.79 -14.14
C GLN A 133 -3.70 4.26 -15.28
N ALA A 134 -3.61 4.99 -16.40
CA ALA A 134 -2.69 4.66 -17.49
C ALA A 134 -1.22 4.77 -17.04
N GLU A 135 -0.88 5.82 -16.27
CA GLU A 135 0.43 5.99 -15.64
C GLU A 135 0.76 4.83 -14.69
N ASP A 136 -0.19 4.39 -13.87
CA ASP A 136 -0.01 3.27 -12.93
C ASP A 136 0.25 1.94 -13.66
N PHE A 137 -0.50 1.65 -14.73
CA PHE A 137 -0.25 0.47 -15.56
C PHE A 137 1.11 0.53 -16.28
N GLY A 138 1.51 1.72 -16.73
CA GLY A 138 2.83 1.96 -17.30
C GLY A 138 3.96 1.70 -16.30
N ALA A 139 3.84 2.22 -15.08
CA ALA A 139 4.79 1.98 -14.00
C ALA A 139 4.84 0.51 -13.59
N LEU A 140 3.70 -0.18 -13.59
CA LEU A 140 3.63 -1.62 -13.31
C LEU A 140 4.42 -2.43 -14.35
N ALA A 141 4.37 -2.05 -15.64
CA ALA A 141 5.15 -2.72 -16.68
C ALA A 141 6.67 -2.64 -16.39
N ALA A 142 7.19 -1.45 -16.04
CA ALA A 142 8.61 -1.26 -15.73
C ALA A 142 9.03 -2.04 -14.47
N ALA A 143 8.19 -2.02 -13.44
CA ALA A 143 8.42 -2.76 -12.19
C ALA A 143 8.40 -4.28 -12.41
N MET A 144 7.50 -4.77 -13.27
CA MET A 144 7.49 -6.18 -13.64
C MET A 144 8.82 -6.56 -14.32
N LEU A 145 9.31 -5.75 -15.27
CA LEU A 145 10.50 -6.09 -16.04
C LEU A 145 11.74 -6.17 -15.14
N SER A 146 11.89 -5.16 -14.27
CA SER A 146 12.94 -5.11 -13.25
C SER A 146 12.92 -6.34 -12.34
N ARG A 147 11.73 -6.91 -12.05
CA ARG A 147 11.58 -8.11 -11.23
C ARG A 147 11.83 -9.41 -11.98
N ALA A 148 11.55 -9.46 -13.28
CA ALA A 148 11.77 -10.67 -14.06
C ALA A 148 13.25 -10.98 -14.23
N GLY A 149 14.10 -9.95 -14.36
CA GLY A 149 15.55 -10.10 -14.43
C GLY A 149 15.96 -11.24 -15.37
N LEU A 150 16.60 -12.26 -14.81
CA LEU A 150 17.14 -13.41 -15.55
C LEU A 150 16.11 -14.32 -16.25
N ARG A 151 14.80 -14.08 -16.08
CA ARG A 151 13.74 -14.90 -16.71
C ARG A 151 13.41 -14.51 -18.14
N VAL A 152 13.79 -13.30 -18.56
CA VAL A 152 13.62 -12.85 -19.94
C VAL A 152 14.75 -13.43 -20.78
N SER A 153 14.39 -14.08 -21.88
CA SER A 153 15.33 -14.63 -22.86
C SER A 153 15.92 -13.52 -23.73
N VAL A 154 17.13 -13.75 -24.28
CA VAL A 154 17.79 -12.78 -25.17
C VAL A 154 16.93 -12.49 -26.41
N GLN A 155 16.20 -13.51 -26.89
CA GLN A 155 15.31 -13.41 -28.05
C GLN A 155 14.12 -12.45 -27.84
N GLU A 156 13.72 -12.20 -26.59
CA GLU A 156 12.58 -11.31 -26.26
C GLU A 156 13.01 -9.84 -26.12
N LEU A 157 14.30 -9.54 -26.03
CA LEU A 157 14.78 -8.17 -25.82
C LEU A 157 14.36 -7.18 -26.93
N PRO A 158 14.34 -7.56 -28.23
CA PRO A 158 13.83 -6.67 -29.28
C PRO A 158 12.35 -6.32 -29.11
N ASP A 159 11.52 -7.28 -28.70
CA ASP A 159 10.09 -7.06 -28.46
C ASP A 159 9.86 -6.13 -27.27
N LEU A 160 10.69 -6.22 -26.24
CA LEU A 160 10.66 -5.28 -25.11
C LEU A 160 11.04 -3.86 -25.52
N LEU A 161 12.04 -3.70 -26.39
CA LEU A 161 12.40 -2.39 -26.92
C LEU A 161 11.26 -1.80 -27.76
N GLU A 162 10.56 -2.61 -28.55
CA GLU A 162 9.38 -2.15 -29.31
C GLU A 162 8.22 -1.81 -28.37
N PHE A 163 8.01 -2.58 -27.31
CA PHE A 163 7.06 -2.24 -26.26
C PHE A 163 7.38 -0.89 -25.60
N ALA A 164 8.66 -0.62 -25.30
CA ALA A 164 9.10 0.65 -24.74
C ALA A 164 8.72 1.84 -25.65
N ARG A 165 8.81 1.68 -26.98
CA ARG A 165 8.43 2.74 -27.94
C ARG A 165 6.94 3.10 -27.90
N ARG A 166 6.06 2.16 -27.52
CA ARG A 166 4.61 2.42 -27.39
C ARG A 166 4.28 3.46 -26.32
N PHE A 167 5.13 3.66 -25.31
CA PHE A 167 4.93 4.70 -24.31
C PHE A 167 4.88 6.11 -24.91
N ASP A 168 5.54 6.33 -26.05
CA ASP A 168 5.49 7.61 -26.76
C ASP A 168 4.10 7.86 -27.35
N SER A 169 3.51 6.85 -28.00
CA SER A 169 2.15 6.95 -28.55
C SER A 169 1.06 7.00 -27.47
N TRP A 170 1.36 6.50 -26.27
CA TRP A 170 0.48 6.64 -25.09
C TRP A 170 0.59 8.00 -24.40
N GLY A 171 1.59 8.82 -24.74
CA GLY A 171 1.82 10.09 -24.04
C GLY A 171 2.32 9.90 -22.60
N LEU A 172 3.06 8.81 -22.34
CA LEU A 172 3.57 8.43 -21.02
C LEU A 172 5.11 8.41 -20.99
N PRO A 173 5.79 9.53 -21.29
CA PRO A 173 7.23 9.52 -21.50
C PRO A 173 8.04 9.22 -20.23
N ASN A 174 7.52 9.53 -19.03
CA ASN A 174 8.20 9.18 -17.77
C ASN A 174 8.26 7.66 -17.57
N GLN A 175 7.12 6.99 -17.69
CA GLN A 175 7.05 5.53 -17.58
C GLN A 175 7.80 4.85 -18.73
N GLY A 176 7.79 5.46 -19.92
CA GLY A 176 8.60 5.01 -21.06
C GLY A 176 10.11 5.06 -20.77
N SER A 177 10.59 6.13 -20.11
CA SER A 177 11.99 6.21 -19.66
C SER A 177 12.32 5.09 -18.69
N ASP A 178 11.52 4.92 -17.63
CA ASP A 178 11.77 3.90 -16.60
C ASP A 178 11.78 2.49 -17.18
N PHE A 179 10.85 2.21 -18.11
CA PHE A 179 10.80 0.92 -18.80
C PHE A 179 12.02 0.72 -19.71
N ALA A 180 12.40 1.73 -20.49
CA ALA A 180 13.58 1.67 -21.36
C ALA A 180 14.89 1.50 -20.56
N ASP A 181 15.03 2.17 -19.41
CA ASP A 181 16.18 1.95 -18.52
C ASP A 181 16.26 0.50 -18.05
N ALA A 182 15.13 -0.11 -17.65
CA ALA A 182 15.09 -1.52 -17.25
C ALA A 182 15.43 -2.48 -18.40
N VAL A 183 15.03 -2.17 -19.64
CA VAL A 183 15.45 -2.94 -20.84
C VAL A 183 16.94 -2.77 -21.09
N ALA A 184 17.49 -1.56 -20.97
CA ALA A 184 18.90 -1.28 -21.16
C ALA A 184 19.78 -2.04 -20.17
N GLU A 185 19.43 -2.00 -18.88
CA GLU A 185 20.13 -2.75 -17.83
C GLU A 185 20.09 -4.27 -18.08
N LEU A 186 18.91 -4.78 -18.45
CA LEU A 186 18.73 -6.19 -18.75
C LEU A 186 19.57 -6.62 -19.96
N ALA A 187 19.53 -5.86 -21.06
CA ALA A 187 20.32 -6.13 -22.27
C ALA A 187 21.82 -6.12 -21.98
N ALA A 188 22.30 -5.12 -21.23
CA ALA A 188 23.70 -5.03 -20.81
C ALA A 188 24.11 -6.25 -19.97
N SER A 189 23.25 -6.71 -19.06
CA SER A 189 23.52 -7.91 -18.25
C SER A 189 23.64 -9.21 -19.06
N ARG A 190 23.17 -9.21 -20.32
CA ARG A 190 23.23 -10.34 -21.25
C ARG A 190 24.30 -10.21 -22.32
N GLY A 191 25.05 -9.10 -22.35
CA GLY A 191 26.06 -8.83 -23.38
C GLY A 191 25.48 -8.32 -24.71
N GLU A 192 24.23 -7.83 -24.70
CA GLU A 192 23.56 -7.27 -25.88
C GLU A 192 23.82 -5.76 -25.96
N ASP A 193 25.07 -5.38 -26.20
CA ASP A 193 25.55 -3.99 -26.11
C ASP A 193 24.82 -3.01 -27.05
N GLU A 194 24.49 -3.45 -28.27
CA GLU A 194 23.75 -2.61 -29.23
C GLU A 194 22.33 -2.32 -28.76
N LEU A 195 21.65 -3.33 -28.22
CA LEU A 195 20.29 -3.19 -27.71
C LEU A 195 20.25 -2.38 -26.42
N ALA A 196 21.23 -2.59 -25.54
CA ALA A 196 21.43 -1.78 -24.34
C ALA A 196 21.60 -0.30 -24.69
N ARG A 197 22.43 0.01 -25.70
CA ARG A 197 22.63 1.39 -26.20
C ARG A 197 21.35 1.97 -26.79
N ALA A 198 20.68 1.23 -27.69
CA ALA A 198 19.44 1.70 -28.32
C ALA A 198 18.34 1.98 -27.28
N SER A 199 18.27 1.15 -26.24
CA SER A 199 17.30 1.33 -25.15
C SER A 199 17.66 2.52 -24.25
N ALA A 200 18.93 2.71 -23.91
CA ALA A 200 19.39 3.88 -23.17
C ALA A 200 19.17 5.20 -23.95
N GLU A 201 19.41 5.19 -25.27
CA GLU A 201 19.10 6.33 -26.14
C GLU A 201 17.61 6.65 -26.16
N LEU A 202 16.75 5.62 -26.20
CA LEU A 202 15.29 5.79 -26.09
C LEU A 202 14.89 6.38 -24.74
N ALA A 203 15.48 5.93 -23.63
CA ALA A 203 15.24 6.48 -22.31
C ALA A 203 15.62 7.97 -22.23
N VAL A 204 16.78 8.35 -22.77
CA VAL A 204 17.21 9.76 -22.87
C VAL A 204 16.21 10.57 -23.72
N SER A 205 15.78 10.02 -24.84
CA SER A 205 14.80 10.63 -25.74
C SER A 205 13.47 10.90 -25.02
N PHE A 206 13.00 9.95 -24.22
CA PHE A 206 11.83 10.11 -23.36
C PHE A 206 12.03 11.23 -22.34
N ARG A 207 13.15 11.26 -21.62
CA ARG A 207 13.43 12.32 -20.63
C ARG A 207 13.50 13.72 -21.26
N GLN A 208 13.99 13.83 -22.51
CA GLN A 208 14.01 15.09 -23.24
C GLN A 208 12.60 15.56 -23.63
N ARG A 209 11.69 14.63 -23.99
CA ARG A 209 10.29 14.92 -24.31
C ARG A 209 9.40 15.09 -23.09
N SER A 210 9.76 14.45 -21.98
CA SER A 210 9.34 14.78 -20.63
C SER A 210 9.91 16.13 -20.24
N ALA A 211 9.59 17.19 -21.01
CA ALA A 211 9.77 18.53 -20.52
C ALA A 211 9.10 18.57 -19.15
N PRO A 212 9.78 19.04 -18.08
CA PRO A 212 9.12 19.23 -16.81
C PRO A 212 7.91 20.08 -17.13
N SER A 213 6.71 19.50 -16.92
CA SER A 213 5.45 20.20 -17.14
C SER A 213 5.62 21.62 -16.61
N ALA A 214 5.13 22.63 -17.31
CA ALA A 214 5.21 24.00 -16.80
C ALA A 214 4.64 24.12 -15.36
N SER A 215 3.82 23.15 -14.91
CA SER A 215 3.41 22.96 -13.53
C SER A 215 4.49 22.36 -12.59
N ALA A 216 5.31 21.42 -13.06
CA ALA A 216 6.46 20.87 -12.31
C ALA A 216 7.58 21.90 -12.13
N THR A 217 7.92 22.67 -13.17
CA THR A 217 8.93 23.73 -13.09
C THR A 217 8.44 24.93 -12.26
N ARG A 218 7.14 25.27 -12.30
CA ARG A 218 6.54 26.25 -11.36
C ARG A 218 6.48 25.75 -9.92
N ARG A 219 6.37 24.44 -9.69
CA ARG A 219 6.46 23.85 -8.34
C ARG A 219 7.90 23.85 -7.81
N ALA A 220 8.89 23.57 -8.65
CA ALA A 220 10.32 23.58 -8.27
C ALA A 220 10.87 24.99 -7.99
N ALA A 221 10.30 26.03 -8.62
CA ALA A 221 10.72 27.41 -8.41
C ALA A 221 10.04 28.11 -7.21
N ARG A 222 8.98 27.52 -6.62
CA ARG A 222 8.47 27.97 -5.33
C ARG A 222 9.32 27.33 -4.23
N PRO A 223 9.92 28.10 -3.31
CA PRO A 223 10.53 27.50 -2.13
C PRO A 223 9.50 26.56 -1.48
N PRO A 224 9.90 25.35 -1.04
CA PRO A 224 8.98 24.43 -0.41
C PRO A 224 8.30 25.16 0.73
N THR A 225 6.96 25.13 0.74
CA THR A 225 6.20 25.72 1.85
C THR A 225 6.74 25.13 3.14
N PRO A 226 7.30 25.94 4.06
CA PRO A 226 7.89 25.42 5.28
C PRO A 226 6.80 24.69 6.07
N ALA A 227 7.14 23.55 6.64
CA ALA A 227 6.24 22.88 7.54
C ALA A 227 6.12 23.72 8.81
N ARG A 228 4.91 23.81 9.33
CA ARG A 228 4.60 24.55 10.57
C ARG A 228 4.92 23.74 11.82
N SER A 229 5.15 22.44 11.69
CA SER A 229 5.58 21.59 12.79
C SER A 229 6.27 20.32 12.30
N LEU A 230 7.02 19.67 13.19
CA LEU A 230 7.56 18.33 12.94
C LEU A 230 6.46 17.29 12.73
N LEU A 231 5.33 17.46 13.40
CA LEU A 231 4.20 16.55 13.26
C LEU A 231 3.65 16.63 11.84
N GLU A 232 3.49 17.84 11.30
CA GLU A 232 3.06 18.06 9.92
C GLU A 232 4.00 17.38 8.91
N CYS A 233 5.33 17.47 9.10
CA CYS A 233 6.31 16.74 8.28
C CYS A 233 6.10 15.22 8.32
N ARG A 234 5.92 14.66 9.53
CA ARG A 234 5.73 13.22 9.73
C ARG A 234 4.45 12.73 9.08
N LEU A 235 3.37 13.48 9.24
CA LEU A 235 2.08 13.13 8.66
C LEU A 235 2.10 13.21 7.13
N LEU A 236 2.84 14.18 6.55
CA LEU A 236 3.07 14.20 5.11
C LEU A 236 3.85 12.98 4.64
N ALA A 237 4.97 12.63 5.29
CA ALA A 237 5.73 11.43 4.94
C ALA A 237 4.87 10.16 5.01
N GLN A 238 4.04 10.04 6.04
CA GLN A 238 3.11 8.93 6.22
C GLN A 238 2.04 8.90 5.11
N ALA A 239 1.41 10.03 4.81
CA ALA A 239 0.42 10.16 3.74
C ALA A 239 1.00 9.79 2.36
N ARG A 240 2.32 9.99 2.17
CA ARG A 240 3.05 9.65 0.94
C ARG A 240 3.65 8.25 0.96
N GLY A 241 3.17 7.37 1.86
CA GLY A 241 3.47 5.96 1.83
C GLY A 241 4.80 5.57 2.47
N LEU A 242 5.42 6.43 3.27
CA LEU A 242 6.52 6.01 4.14
C LEU A 242 5.97 5.42 5.43
N PRO A 243 6.03 4.09 5.65
CA PRO A 243 5.53 3.51 6.89
C PRO A 243 6.35 3.96 8.10
N HIS A 244 5.67 4.44 9.15
CA HIS A 244 6.26 4.95 10.40
C HIS A 244 7.35 4.05 11.02
N LYS A 245 7.25 2.72 10.86
CA LYS A 245 8.19 1.76 11.47
C LYS A 245 9.56 1.71 10.78
N HIS A 246 9.72 2.38 9.64
CA HIS A 246 10.88 2.26 8.77
C HIS A 246 11.34 3.63 8.28
N GLN A 247 11.34 4.63 9.16
CA GLN A 247 11.80 5.98 8.83
C GLN A 247 13.05 6.31 9.65
N GLN A 248 14.14 6.65 8.97
CA GLN A 248 15.29 7.28 9.60
C GLN A 248 15.11 8.81 9.54
N ARG A 249 15.19 9.46 10.70
CA ARG A 249 15.10 10.91 10.82
C ARG A 249 16.49 11.48 11.03
N VAL A 250 16.87 12.45 10.21
CA VAL A 250 18.05 13.28 10.42
C VAL A 250 17.57 14.72 10.54
N ILE A 251 17.87 15.38 11.65
CA ILE A 251 17.58 16.80 11.87
C ILE A 251 18.92 17.52 11.75
N VAL A 252 18.98 18.52 10.88
CA VAL A 252 20.15 19.39 10.72
C VAL A 252 19.71 20.82 11.03
N GLU A 253 20.51 21.56 11.78
CA GLU A 253 20.25 22.98 12.06
C GLU A 253 20.63 23.84 10.85
N ASP A 254 19.74 24.75 10.44
CA ASP A 254 19.95 25.69 9.32
C ASP A 254 19.45 27.08 9.72
N GLY A 255 20.31 27.85 10.41
CA GLY A 255 19.95 29.17 10.96
C GLY A 255 18.85 29.08 12.03
N ASP A 256 17.74 29.78 11.82
CA ASP A 256 16.53 29.75 12.67
C ASP A 256 15.57 28.60 12.34
N ASP A 257 15.92 27.79 11.35
CA ASP A 257 15.13 26.66 10.91
C ASP A 257 15.85 25.33 11.16
N LEU A 258 15.07 24.26 11.11
CA LEU A 258 15.50 22.89 11.19
C LEU A 258 15.22 22.23 9.86
N LEU A 259 16.27 21.69 9.24
CA LEU A 259 16.15 20.83 8.09
C LEU A 259 15.86 19.41 8.58
N VAL A 260 14.64 18.94 8.38
CA VAL A 260 14.24 17.58 8.71
C VAL A 260 14.32 16.74 7.45
N THR A 261 15.22 15.76 7.49
CA THR A 261 15.35 14.73 6.47
C THR A 261 14.69 13.46 6.95
N ILE A 262 13.70 12.95 6.19
CA ILE A 262 13.07 11.66 6.43
C ILE A 262 13.47 10.73 5.29
N ARG A 263 14.13 9.62 5.64
CA ARG A 263 14.54 8.55 4.71
C ARG A 263 13.74 7.28 4.99
N PRO A 264 13.38 6.49 3.97
CA PRO A 264 13.05 5.08 4.19
C PRO A 264 14.26 4.36 4.78
N ASP A 265 14.02 3.45 5.72
CA ASP A 265 15.04 2.57 6.27
C ASP A 265 15.63 1.70 5.15
N SER A 266 16.93 1.40 5.24
CA SER A 266 17.73 0.68 4.24
C SER A 266 17.21 -0.71 3.86
N PHE A 267 16.23 -1.23 4.62
CA PHE A 267 15.61 -2.53 4.36
C PHE A 267 14.70 -2.55 3.12
N PHE A 268 14.22 -1.40 2.64
CA PHE A 268 13.42 -1.32 1.43
C PHE A 268 14.32 -1.19 0.20
N ARG A 269 14.37 -2.24 -0.64
CA ARG A 269 15.00 -2.20 -1.97
C ARG A 269 14.13 -1.39 -2.94
N GLY A 270 14.14 -0.07 -2.79
CA GLY A 270 13.56 0.91 -3.70
C GLY A 270 14.47 2.14 -3.78
N PRO A 271 14.21 3.07 -4.71
CA PRO A 271 14.96 4.32 -4.77
C PRO A 271 14.87 5.06 -3.43
N GLU A 272 15.99 5.62 -2.94
CA GLU A 272 16.02 6.42 -1.72
C GLU A 272 15.13 7.67 -1.92
N VAL A 273 13.97 7.70 -1.27
CA VAL A 273 13.10 8.88 -1.29
C VAL A 273 13.45 9.75 -0.10
N VAL A 274 14.11 10.88 -0.36
CA VAL A 274 14.54 11.83 0.68
C VAL A 274 13.56 12.99 0.75
N PHE A 275 12.82 13.11 1.86
CA PHE A 275 11.98 14.29 2.11
C PHE A 275 12.76 15.29 2.93
N ARG A 276 12.90 16.52 2.43
CA ARG A 276 13.56 17.63 3.12
C ARG A 276 12.54 18.70 3.47
N PHE A 277 12.38 18.96 4.76
CA PHE A 277 11.48 19.99 5.28
C PHE A 277 12.25 21.07 6.01
N ARG A 278 11.83 22.31 5.86
CA ARG A 278 12.27 23.44 6.69
C ARG A 278 11.20 23.69 7.74
N VAL A 279 11.55 23.60 9.02
CA VAL A 279 10.66 23.81 10.18
C VAL A 279 11.24 24.91 11.06
N ARG A 280 10.44 25.86 11.53
CA ARG A 280 10.98 26.93 12.42
C ARG A 280 11.36 26.37 13.78
N ARG A 281 12.49 26.81 14.35
CA ARG A 281 12.97 26.34 15.66
C ARG A 281 11.98 26.64 16.80
N ALA A 282 11.29 27.79 16.75
CA ALA A 282 10.26 28.14 17.73
C ALA A 282 9.10 27.11 17.76
N ASP A 283 8.82 26.45 16.64
CA ASP A 283 7.75 25.46 16.50
C ASP A 283 8.20 24.04 16.93
N HIS A 284 9.50 23.84 17.23
CA HIS A 284 10.07 22.57 17.66
C HIS A 284 9.93 22.33 19.18
N ALA A 285 9.90 23.40 19.98
CA ALA A 285 10.07 23.31 21.44
C ALA A 285 8.80 22.89 22.21
N ALA A 286 7.65 22.76 21.54
CA ALA A 286 6.39 22.50 22.22
C ALA A 286 6.01 21.01 22.18
N THR A 287 6.51 20.22 23.14
CA THR A 287 5.78 19.04 23.64
C THR A 287 4.61 19.53 24.49
N VAL A 288 3.72 20.31 23.88
CA VAL A 288 2.49 20.75 24.52
C VAL A 288 1.43 19.77 24.08
N SER A 289 1.04 18.89 25.00
CA SER A 289 -0.26 18.25 24.88
C SER A 289 -1.35 19.31 25.22
N PRO A 290 -2.51 19.30 24.54
CA PRO A 290 -2.88 18.36 23.48
C PRO A 290 -2.04 18.56 22.22
N LEU A 291 -1.63 17.45 21.60
CA LEU A 291 -0.85 17.44 20.37
C LEU A 291 -1.59 18.24 19.29
N ARG A 292 -0.93 19.26 18.72
CA ARG A 292 -1.51 20.09 17.64
C ARG A 292 -0.74 19.87 16.35
N LEU A 293 -1.49 19.82 15.24
CA LEU A 293 -0.90 19.74 13.90
C LEU A 293 -0.06 20.98 13.58
N THR A 294 -0.57 22.15 13.94
CA THR A 294 0.08 23.45 13.82
C THR A 294 0.04 24.12 15.20
N PRO A 295 1.11 24.84 15.61
CA PRO A 295 1.15 25.48 16.93
C PRO A 295 0.01 26.50 17.13
N ASP A 296 -0.35 27.21 16.07
CA ASP A 296 -1.40 28.24 16.03
C ASP A 296 -2.82 27.67 15.79
N GLY A 297 -2.96 26.36 15.56
CA GLY A 297 -4.24 25.75 15.20
C GLY A 297 -4.74 26.11 13.80
N ALA A 298 -3.91 26.74 12.97
CA ALA A 298 -4.26 27.04 11.58
C ALA A 298 -4.24 25.79 10.70
N THR A 299 -4.87 25.90 9.53
CA THR A 299 -4.91 24.83 8.53
C THR A 299 -3.50 24.42 8.08
N SER A 300 -3.29 23.11 7.93
CA SER A 300 -2.07 22.58 7.32
C SER A 300 -1.90 23.12 5.90
N GLN A 301 -0.68 23.53 5.57
CA GLN A 301 -0.35 23.94 4.20
C GLN A 301 0.15 22.76 3.36
N LEU A 302 0.65 21.71 4.02
CA LEU A 302 1.23 20.53 3.40
C LEU A 302 0.20 19.43 3.11
N LEU A 303 -0.73 19.20 4.03
CA LEU A 303 -1.76 18.17 3.94
C LEU A 303 -3.09 18.81 3.57
N ASP A 304 -3.88 18.14 2.73
CA ASP A 304 -5.28 18.50 2.54
C ASP A 304 -6.21 17.72 3.50
N PRO A 305 -7.49 18.11 3.64
CA PRO A 305 -8.40 17.45 4.57
C PRO A 305 -8.59 15.96 4.33
N GLY A 306 -8.51 15.51 3.07
CA GLY A 306 -8.64 14.10 2.72
C GLY A 306 -7.42 13.29 3.14
N GLU A 307 -6.21 13.83 2.96
CA GLU A 307 -4.98 13.21 3.48
C GLU A 307 -4.99 13.15 5.01
N LEU A 308 -5.43 14.22 5.68
CA LEU A 308 -5.55 14.24 7.14
C LEU A 308 -6.53 13.17 7.64
N LEU A 309 -7.65 12.96 6.94
CA LEU A 309 -8.60 11.92 7.32
C LEU A 309 -8.00 10.52 7.15
N ALA A 310 -7.35 10.27 6.01
CA ALA A 310 -6.69 8.98 5.75
C ALA A 310 -5.62 8.65 6.80
N VAL A 311 -4.80 9.65 7.15
CA VAL A 311 -3.78 9.52 8.20
C VAL A 311 -4.41 9.32 9.57
N SER A 312 -5.46 10.09 9.90
CA SER A 312 -6.20 9.92 11.15
C SER A 312 -6.75 8.51 11.32
N GLU A 313 -7.33 7.93 10.27
CA GLU A 313 -7.85 6.57 10.32
C GLU A 313 -6.73 5.55 10.51
N GLU A 314 -5.61 5.72 9.81
CA GLU A 314 -4.47 4.81 9.93
C GLU A 314 -3.91 4.78 11.35
N PHE A 315 -3.79 5.94 12.01
CA PHE A 315 -3.38 6.00 13.40
C PHE A 315 -4.42 5.43 14.37
N ALA A 316 -5.71 5.55 14.05
CA ALA A 316 -6.78 5.00 14.89
C ALA A 316 -6.98 3.48 14.72
N LYS A 317 -6.50 2.87 13.63
CA LYS A 317 -6.55 1.41 13.35
C LYS A 317 -5.62 0.63 14.30
N GLY A 318 -6.01 0.52 15.57
CA GLY A 318 -5.27 -0.25 16.58
C GLY A 318 -5.54 0.19 18.01
N SER A 319 -6.01 1.43 18.19
CA SER A 319 -6.08 2.09 19.49
C SER A 319 -7.40 1.90 20.23
N THR A 320 -7.90 0.66 20.33
CA THR A 320 -9.23 0.38 20.91
C THR A 320 -9.21 -0.30 22.29
N LYS A 321 -8.05 -0.81 22.74
CA LYS A 321 -7.94 -1.50 24.04
C LYS A 321 -6.83 -0.89 24.89
N ILE A 322 -7.17 -0.50 26.11
CA ILE A 322 -6.27 0.07 27.10
C ILE A 322 -5.63 -1.04 27.96
N ASP A 323 -6.42 -2.05 28.32
CA ASP A 323 -6.03 -3.06 29.32
C ASP A 323 -4.93 -4.01 28.86
N GLY A 324 -4.00 -4.31 29.77
CA GLY A 324 -2.97 -5.35 29.62
C GLY A 324 -1.83 -4.99 28.67
N LYS A 325 -1.72 -3.73 28.23
CA LYS A 325 -0.63 -3.29 27.36
C LYS A 325 0.65 -2.98 28.15
N PRO A 326 1.83 -3.46 27.71
CA PRO A 326 3.09 -3.05 28.32
C PRO A 326 3.33 -1.53 28.11
N GLN A 327 4.13 -0.90 28.98
CA GLN A 327 4.38 0.56 28.97
C GLN A 327 4.63 1.14 27.58
N GLY A 328 5.59 0.56 26.83
CA GLY A 328 5.93 1.03 25.48
C GLY A 328 4.81 0.83 24.45
N ALA A 329 3.89 -0.10 24.66
CA ALA A 329 2.69 -0.22 23.82
C ALA A 329 1.65 0.84 24.20
N ALA A 330 1.37 1.06 25.49
CA ALA A 330 0.40 2.05 25.94
C ALA A 330 0.77 3.47 25.50
N LEU A 331 2.04 3.87 25.63
CA LEU A 331 2.51 5.19 25.20
C LEU A 331 2.45 5.38 23.68
N ARG A 332 2.72 4.33 22.90
CA ARG A 332 2.57 4.38 21.43
C ARG A 332 1.12 4.55 21.00
N GLU A 333 0.20 3.90 21.68
CA GLU A 333 -1.24 4.01 21.41
C GLU A 333 -1.79 5.36 21.81
N LEU A 334 -1.37 5.90 22.96
CA LEU A 334 -1.66 7.28 23.36
C LEU A 334 -1.21 8.27 22.28
N TRP A 335 0.04 8.14 21.82
CA TRP A 335 0.57 9.01 20.78
C TRP A 335 -0.19 8.87 19.44
N ALA A 336 -0.56 7.65 19.07
CA ALA A 336 -1.35 7.39 17.86
C ALA A 336 -2.73 8.06 17.93
N ILE A 337 -3.46 7.90 19.05
CA ILE A 337 -4.80 8.48 19.17
C ILE A 337 -4.77 10.01 19.28
N GLU A 338 -3.75 10.58 19.95
CA GLU A 338 -3.53 12.04 19.97
C GLU A 338 -3.21 12.57 18.57
N THR A 339 -2.42 11.83 17.80
CA THR A 339 -2.11 12.18 16.41
C THR A 339 -3.36 12.14 15.54
N ALA A 340 -4.20 11.12 15.70
CA ALA A 340 -5.47 11.02 15.00
C ALA A 340 -6.39 12.21 15.35
N ALA A 341 -6.50 12.56 16.64
CA ALA A 341 -7.28 13.73 17.07
C ALA A 341 -6.74 15.04 16.46
N ALA A 342 -5.41 15.24 16.45
CA ALA A 342 -4.78 16.41 15.86
C ALA A 342 -5.05 16.55 14.36
N CYS A 343 -5.08 15.43 13.62
CA CYS A 343 -5.49 15.43 12.21
C CYS A 343 -6.93 15.91 12.03
N LEU A 344 -7.86 15.46 12.87
CA LEU A 344 -9.26 15.88 12.81
C LEU A 344 -9.43 17.37 13.16
N ASP A 345 -8.69 17.90 14.13
CA ASP A 345 -8.66 19.33 14.41
C ASP A 345 -8.12 20.13 13.20
N GLY A 346 -7.10 19.60 12.51
CA GLY A 346 -6.60 20.17 11.25
C GLY A 346 -7.65 20.19 10.13
N ILE A 347 -8.52 19.18 10.05
CA ILE A 347 -9.66 19.17 9.13
C ILE A 347 -10.70 20.22 9.53
N ILE A 348 -11.01 20.35 10.83
CA ILE A 348 -11.94 21.39 11.33
C ILE A 348 -11.43 22.78 10.98
N ALA A 349 -10.13 23.03 11.15
CA ALA A 349 -9.50 24.29 10.79
C ALA A 349 -9.52 24.59 9.27
N ALA A 350 -9.83 23.60 8.42
CA ALA A 350 -9.95 23.78 6.98
C ALA A 350 -11.36 24.22 6.54
N PHE A 351 -12.38 24.15 7.39
CA PHE A 351 -13.72 24.60 7.03
C PHE A 351 -13.76 26.13 6.88
N PRO A 352 -14.34 26.66 5.79
CA PRO A 352 -14.74 28.06 5.72
C PRO A 352 -15.64 28.42 6.91
N PRO A 353 -15.58 29.65 7.48
CA PRO A 353 -16.30 30.02 8.71
C PRO A 353 -17.77 29.58 8.74
N ASP A 354 -18.49 29.78 7.65
CA ASP A 354 -19.94 29.52 7.52
C ASP A 354 -20.28 28.19 6.83
N ALA A 355 -19.28 27.35 6.51
CA ALA A 355 -19.50 26.08 5.84
C ALA A 355 -19.58 24.91 6.83
N ASP A 356 -20.65 24.12 6.71
CA ASP A 356 -20.83 22.88 7.47
C ASP A 356 -20.28 21.65 6.75
N GLN A 357 -19.92 21.77 5.46
CA GLN A 357 -19.36 20.69 4.65
C GLN A 357 -18.15 21.19 3.84
N LEU A 358 -17.14 20.33 3.70
CA LEU A 358 -16.06 20.54 2.75
C LEU A 358 -16.46 19.98 1.38
N THR A 359 -16.02 20.66 0.32
CA THR A 359 -16.25 20.22 -1.07
C THR A 359 -15.02 19.51 -1.63
N ALA A 360 -15.18 18.88 -2.80
CA ALA A 360 -14.06 18.25 -3.51
C ALA A 360 -12.92 19.22 -3.83
N ASP A 361 -13.19 20.52 -3.96
CA ASP A 361 -12.19 21.56 -4.24
C ASP A 361 -11.19 21.76 -3.09
N ALA A 362 -11.56 21.35 -1.86
CA ALA A 362 -10.63 21.35 -0.73
C ALA A 362 -9.58 20.23 -0.83
N MET A 363 -9.77 19.24 -1.70
CA MET A 363 -8.92 18.06 -1.85
C MET A 363 -7.87 18.28 -2.95
N ARG A 364 -6.69 18.74 -2.53
CA ARG A 364 -5.60 19.17 -3.42
C ARG A 364 -4.85 17.98 -4.03
N THR A 365 -4.85 16.83 -3.37
CA THR A 365 -4.02 15.67 -3.73
C THR A 365 -4.87 14.49 -4.20
N ASN A 366 -4.25 13.52 -4.87
CA ASN A 366 -4.95 12.32 -5.36
C ASN A 366 -5.49 11.50 -4.18
N LEU A 367 -4.66 11.24 -3.17
CA LEU A 367 -5.08 10.56 -1.94
C LEU A 367 -6.24 11.29 -1.24
N GLY A 368 -6.17 12.61 -1.17
CA GLY A 368 -7.24 13.43 -0.60
C GLY A 368 -8.56 13.27 -1.35
N ARG A 369 -8.53 13.37 -2.69
CA ARG A 369 -9.70 13.20 -3.55
C ARG A 369 -10.30 11.80 -3.45
N GLU A 370 -9.46 10.77 -3.49
CA GLU A 370 -9.92 9.39 -3.31
C GLU A 370 -10.60 9.17 -1.96
N THR A 371 -10.00 9.71 -0.89
CA THR A 371 -10.54 9.61 0.47
C THR A 371 -11.89 10.33 0.56
N PHE A 372 -12.00 11.51 -0.07
CA PHE A 372 -13.25 12.26 -0.17
C PHE A 372 -14.34 11.48 -0.91
N VAL A 373 -14.04 10.90 -2.08
CA VAL A 373 -15.02 10.09 -2.83
C VAL A 373 -15.48 8.88 -2.02
N LYS A 374 -14.55 8.18 -1.37
CA LYS A 374 -14.86 7.00 -0.54
C LYS A 374 -15.67 7.34 0.71
N GLN A 375 -15.47 8.52 1.28
CA GLN A 375 -15.98 8.88 2.61
C GLN A 375 -16.67 10.25 2.66
N MET A 376 -17.33 10.67 1.59
CA MET A 376 -17.91 12.01 1.45
C MET A 376 -18.78 12.41 2.65
N SER A 377 -19.60 11.49 3.16
CA SER A 377 -20.48 11.72 4.32
C SER A 377 -19.75 12.02 5.64
N ARG A 378 -18.43 11.87 5.70
CA ARG A 378 -17.60 12.20 6.86
C ARG A 378 -17.12 13.64 6.88
N PHE A 379 -17.06 14.31 5.74
CA PHE A 379 -16.54 15.68 5.61
C PHE A 379 -17.56 16.76 6.00
N SER A 380 -18.30 16.53 7.09
CA SER A 380 -19.14 17.53 7.75
C SER A 380 -18.55 17.96 9.07
N ARG A 381 -18.65 19.26 9.38
CA ARG A 381 -18.05 19.86 10.59
C ARG A 381 -18.52 19.17 11.86
N GLY A 382 -19.84 18.94 11.94
CA GLY A 382 -20.46 18.24 13.08
C GLY A 382 -19.93 16.82 13.27
N ARG A 383 -19.71 16.08 12.16
CA ARG A 383 -19.25 14.69 12.22
C ARG A 383 -17.77 14.59 12.54
N ILE A 384 -16.91 15.36 11.87
CA ILE A 384 -15.47 15.42 12.20
C ILE A 384 -15.29 15.84 13.66
N GLY A 385 -16.02 16.87 14.11
CA GLY A 385 -16.00 17.31 15.51
C GLY A 385 -16.43 16.23 16.50
N ALA A 386 -17.45 15.43 16.16
CA ALA A 386 -17.89 14.31 16.99
C ALA A 386 -16.83 13.21 17.11
N ILE A 387 -16.21 12.82 15.99
CA ILE A 387 -15.12 11.82 15.99
C ILE A 387 -13.92 12.35 16.78
N GLY A 388 -13.55 13.62 16.60
CA GLY A 388 -12.45 14.26 17.34
C GLY A 388 -12.68 14.27 18.84
N ARG A 389 -13.91 14.51 19.31
CA ARG A 389 -14.26 14.38 20.74
C ARG A 389 -14.08 12.94 21.26
N VAL A 390 -14.47 11.94 20.47
CA VAL A 390 -14.27 10.53 20.84
C VAL A 390 -12.78 10.20 20.97
N TYR A 391 -11.95 10.61 20.01
CA TYR A 391 -10.51 10.35 20.06
C TYR A 391 -9.82 11.06 21.22
N ARG A 392 -10.20 12.31 21.52
CA ARG A 392 -9.71 13.02 22.72
C ARG A 392 -10.09 12.29 24.00
N LYS A 393 -11.34 11.83 24.12
CA LYS A 393 -11.76 11.05 25.30
C LYS A 393 -10.93 9.76 25.44
N ILE A 394 -10.68 9.04 24.35
CA ILE A 394 -9.84 7.84 24.38
C ILE A 394 -8.40 8.20 24.79
N ALA A 395 -7.85 9.30 24.29
CA ALA A 395 -6.54 9.80 24.69
C ALA A 395 -6.47 10.12 26.19
N ASP A 396 -7.50 10.79 26.73
CA ASP A 396 -7.61 11.10 28.15
C ASP A 396 -7.69 9.81 28.99
N ASP A 397 -8.47 8.82 28.56
CA ASP A 397 -8.57 7.51 29.21
C ASP A 397 -7.19 6.78 29.21
N PHE A 398 -6.47 6.80 28.08
CA PHE A 398 -5.10 6.24 27.99
C PHE A 398 -4.11 6.98 28.88
N ARG A 399 -4.22 8.30 28.99
CA ARG A 399 -3.35 9.13 29.81
C ARG A 399 -3.58 8.86 31.29
N ALA A 400 -4.84 8.78 31.72
CA ALA A 400 -5.21 8.39 33.07
C ALA A 400 -4.69 6.98 33.42
N TYR A 401 -4.85 6.03 32.50
CA TYR A 401 -4.28 4.69 32.65
C TYR A 401 -2.76 4.71 32.77
N ALA A 402 -2.07 5.45 31.89
CA ALA A 402 -0.61 5.55 31.91
C ALA A 402 -0.09 6.15 33.23
N VAL A 403 -0.78 7.14 33.81
CA VAL A 403 -0.44 7.65 35.15
C VAL A 403 -0.70 6.61 36.23
N ALA A 404 -1.85 5.93 36.20
CA ALA A 404 -2.19 4.91 37.18
C ALA A 404 -1.19 3.74 37.20
N GLN A 405 -0.60 3.42 36.05
CA GLN A 405 0.45 2.40 35.91
C GLN A 405 1.88 2.93 36.14
N GLY A 406 2.05 4.22 36.45
CA GLY A 406 3.36 4.85 36.63
C GLY A 406 4.18 5.01 35.35
N PHE A 407 3.55 4.93 34.18
CA PHE A 407 4.18 5.12 32.87
C PHE A 407 4.43 6.59 32.53
N LEU A 408 3.59 7.48 33.07
CA LEU A 408 3.70 8.94 32.98
C LEU A 408 3.65 9.54 34.38
N ARG A 409 4.38 10.63 34.63
CA ARG A 409 4.18 11.40 35.86
C ARG A 409 2.96 12.30 35.69
N PRO A 410 2.19 12.57 36.75
CA PRO A 410 1.09 13.55 36.68
C PRO A 410 1.55 14.92 36.17
N GLU A 411 2.79 15.30 36.47
CA GLU A 411 3.44 16.55 36.03
C GLU A 411 3.70 16.60 34.52
N ASP A 412 3.83 15.43 33.87
CA ASP A 412 4.01 15.33 32.42
C ASP A 412 2.69 15.52 31.66
N ILE A 413 1.56 15.64 32.37
CA ILE A 413 0.26 15.94 31.80
C ILE A 413 0.08 17.47 31.80
N PRO A 414 0.03 18.12 30.63
CA PRO A 414 -0.37 19.52 30.58
C PRO A 414 -1.81 19.67 31.04
N THR A 415 -2.01 20.58 31.99
CA THR A 415 -3.32 21.02 32.45
C THR A 415 -4.01 21.76 31.30
N ALA A 416 -5.24 21.34 30.98
CA ALA A 416 -6.05 21.85 29.87
C ALA A 416 -6.39 23.35 29.99
#